data_AF-A0A2N9YFA9-F1
#
_entry.id   AF-A0A2N9YFA9-F1
#
_cell.length_a   1.000
_cell.length_b   1.000
_cell.length_c   1.000
_cell.angle_alpha   90.00
_cell.angle_beta   90.00
_cell.angle_gamma   90.00
#
_symmetry.space_group_name_H-M   'P 1'
#
loop_
_entity.id
_entity.type
_entity.pdbx_description
1 polymer ?
#
loop_
_entity_poly.entity_id
_entity_poly.type
_entity_poly.pdbx_seq_one_letter_code
_entity_poly.pdbx_strand_id
1 'polypeptide(L)'
;MSLRIPKVSHEPDDGLLQLAPFFDYGRAWNTGSSTPDPRDISSVGLGLRWSPSQKIRTEVYWGYALRNVTGGEEYDLQDDGVHFELSMRY
;
A
#
# COMPACT_ATOMS: atom_id res chain seq x y z
N MET A 1 -3.85 -2.99 -9.92
CA MET A 1 -4.40 -4.31 -10.33
C MET A 1 -4.94 -5.00 -9.09
N SER A 2 -6.06 -5.73 -9.13
CA SER A 2 -6.47 -6.57 -8.00
C SER A 2 -7.07 -7.90 -8.47
N LEU A 3 -6.82 -8.95 -7.69
CA LEU A 3 -7.28 -10.30 -7.92
C LEU A 3 -8.25 -10.69 -6.79
N ARG A 4 -9.48 -11.07 -7.15
CA ARG A 4 -10.46 -11.56 -6.18
C ARG A 4 -10.11 -12.99 -5.78
N ILE A 5 -10.18 -13.29 -4.48
CA ILE A 5 -9.97 -14.67 -4.00
C ILE A 5 -11.30 -15.43 -4.11
N PRO A 6 -11.40 -16.47 -4.97
CA PRO A 6 -12.63 -17.26 -5.09
C PRO A 6 -12.91 -18.02 -3.77
N LYS A 7 -14.19 -18.29 -3.49
CA LYS A 7 -14.74 -18.92 -2.26
C LYS A 7 -15.06 -18.01 -1.07
N VAL A 8 -14.47 -16.80 -0.96
CA VAL A 8 -14.83 -15.85 0.10
C VAL A 8 -15.90 -14.85 -0.38
N SER A 9 -16.03 -14.65 -1.70
CA SER A 9 -16.85 -13.59 -2.29
C SER A 9 -17.80 -14.15 -3.35
N HIS A 10 -18.78 -14.97 -2.94
CA HIS A 10 -19.76 -15.59 -3.84
C HIS A 10 -21.02 -14.74 -4.01
N GLU A 11 -21.57 -14.21 -2.91
CA GLU A 11 -22.74 -13.33 -2.87
C GLU A 11 -22.36 -11.90 -2.42
N PRO A 12 -23.20 -10.88 -2.68
CA PRO A 12 -22.92 -9.49 -2.28
C PRO A 12 -22.69 -9.28 -0.78
N ASP A 13 -23.23 -10.16 0.06
CA ASP A 13 -23.12 -10.12 1.52
C ASP A 13 -22.04 -11.05 2.10
N ASP A 14 -21.41 -11.91 1.28
CA ASP A 14 -20.34 -12.83 1.73
C ASP A 14 -19.03 -12.10 2.06
N GLY A 15 -18.96 -10.83 1.69
CA GLY A 15 -17.79 -9.99 1.84
C GLY A 15 -16.77 -10.19 0.71
N LEU A 16 -16.12 -9.10 0.33
CA LEU A 16 -15.16 -9.07 -0.76
C LEU A 16 -13.72 -9.19 -0.24
N LEU A 17 -12.99 -10.22 -0.66
CA LEU A 17 -11.56 -10.37 -0.37
C LEU A 17 -10.72 -10.30 -1.65
N GLN A 18 -9.72 -9.42 -1.66
CA GLN A 18 -8.88 -9.16 -2.83
C GLN A 18 -7.40 -9.08 -2.47
N LEU A 19 -6.57 -9.67 -3.30
CA LEU A 19 -5.14 -9.41 -3.35
C LEU A 19 -4.85 -8.29 -4.35
N ALA A 20 -3.95 -7.38 -4.00
CA ALA A 20 -3.60 -6.22 -4.81
C ALA A 20 -2.08 -6.13 -4.96
N PRO A 21 -1.48 -6.82 -5.96
CA PRO A 21 -0.07 -6.61 -6.26
C PRO A 21 0.13 -5.22 -6.87
N PHE A 22 1.25 -4.58 -6.51
CA PHE A 22 1.61 -3.27 -7.03
C PHE A 22 3.11 -3.14 -7.30
N PHE A 23 3.41 -2.18 -8.16
CA PHE A 23 4.75 -1.66 -8.43
C PHE A 23 4.61 -0.15 -8.58
N ASP A 24 5.37 0.60 -7.79
CA ASP A 24 5.32 2.06 -7.79
C ASP A 24 6.70 2.64 -8.12
N TYR A 25 6.70 3.79 -8.78
CA TYR A 25 7.89 4.57 -9.10
C TYR A 25 7.59 6.05 -8.92
N GLY A 26 8.47 6.75 -8.20
CA GLY A 26 8.37 8.18 -7.95
C GLY A 26 9.70 8.87 -8.20
N ARG A 27 9.65 10.11 -8.71
CA ARG A 27 10.83 10.96 -8.89
C ARG A 27 10.49 12.40 -8.50
N ALA A 28 11.37 13.05 -7.76
CA ALA A 28 11.19 14.42 -7.28
C ALA A 28 12.44 15.28 -7.56
N TRP A 29 12.24 16.60 -7.58
CA TRP A 29 13.32 17.59 -7.69
C TRP A 29 12.97 18.88 -6.94
N ASN A 30 14.00 19.57 -6.46
CA ASN A 30 13.85 20.89 -5.84
C ASN A 30 14.00 22.01 -6.87
N THR A 31 13.23 23.08 -6.72
CA THR A 31 13.40 24.33 -7.49
C THR A 31 14.17 25.35 -6.67
N GLY A 32 15.28 25.85 -7.20
CA GLY A 32 16.09 26.88 -6.52
C GLY A 32 17.09 26.35 -5.47
N SER A 33 17.22 25.03 -5.33
CA SER A 33 18.25 24.37 -4.52
C SER A 33 18.67 23.04 -5.14
N SER A 34 19.74 22.42 -4.61
CA SER A 34 20.13 21.08 -5.04
C SER A 34 19.04 20.05 -4.71
N THR A 35 18.85 19.09 -5.61
CA THR A 35 18.00 17.92 -5.34
C THR A 35 18.86 16.84 -4.68
N PRO A 36 18.52 16.35 -3.47
CA PRO A 36 19.24 15.27 -2.82
C PRO A 36 19.19 13.98 -3.66
N ASP A 37 20.24 13.17 -3.57
CA ASP A 37 20.24 11.82 -4.10
C ASP A 37 19.72 10.83 -3.04
N PRO A 38 18.98 9.76 -3.43
CA PRO A 38 18.53 9.48 -4.79
C PRO A 38 17.32 10.33 -5.19
N ARG A 39 17.24 10.70 -6.48
CA ARG A 39 16.13 11.51 -7.03
C ARG A 39 14.86 10.71 -7.30
N ASP A 40 14.98 9.39 -7.32
CA ASP A 40 13.89 8.47 -7.57
C ASP A 40 13.84 7.35 -6.54
N ILE A 41 12.60 6.91 -6.29
CA ILE A 41 12.24 5.82 -5.42
C ILE A 41 11.38 4.84 -6.20
N SER A 42 11.44 3.57 -5.81
CA SER A 42 10.58 2.54 -6.38
C SER A 42 10.32 1.44 -5.37
N SER A 43 9.18 0.79 -5.49
CA SER A 43 8.77 -0.31 -4.62
C SER A 43 7.97 -1.35 -5.39
N VAL A 44 7.95 -2.55 -4.83
CA VAL A 44 6.99 -3.60 -5.17
C VAL A 44 6.27 -3.99 -3.91
N GLY A 45 5.05 -4.49 -4.02
CA GLY A 45 4.37 -4.97 -2.84
C GLY A 45 3.07 -5.68 -3.11
N LEU A 46 2.43 -6.04 -2.01
CA LEU A 46 1.18 -6.76 -1.97
C LEU A 46 0.24 -6.08 -0.99
N GLY A 47 -1.00 -5.90 -1.41
CA GLY A 47 -2.11 -5.50 -0.56
C GLY A 47 -3.10 -6.64 -0.37
N LEU A 48 -3.73 -6.67 0.80
CA LEU A 48 -4.92 -7.43 1.09
C LEU A 48 -6.05 -6.45 1.41
N ARG A 49 -7.13 -6.50 0.63
CA ARG A 49 -8.33 -5.69 0.85
C ARG A 49 -9.49 -6.60 1.22
N TRP A 50 -10.15 -6.26 2.31
CA TRP A 50 -11.26 -7.03 2.84
C TRP A 50 -12.43 -6.13 3.17
N SER A 51 -13.58 -6.43 2.56
CA SER A 51 -14.86 -5.77 2.82
C SER A 51 -15.85 -6.82 3.31
N PRO A 52 -15.89 -7.18 4.61
CA PRO A 52 -16.77 -8.23 5.12
C PRO A 52 -18.26 -7.91 4.97
N SER A 53 -18.60 -6.65 4.71
CA SER A 53 -19.94 -6.20 4.35
C SER A 53 -19.84 -4.92 3.50
N GLN A 54 -20.98 -4.40 3.04
CA GLN A 54 -21.01 -3.10 2.35
C GLN A 54 -20.63 -1.91 3.25
N LYS A 55 -20.65 -2.10 4.58
CA LYS A 55 -20.41 -1.04 5.57
C LYS A 55 -18.96 -0.94 6.00
N ILE A 56 -18.20 -2.03 5.98
CA ILE A 56 -16.84 -2.08 6.52
C ILE A 56 -15.86 -2.33 5.38
N ARG A 57 -14.77 -1.56 5.32
CA ARG A 57 -13.62 -1.80 4.46
C ARG A 57 -12.35 -1.78 5.30
N THR A 58 -11.50 -2.77 5.07
CA THR A 58 -10.18 -2.90 5.69
C THR A 58 -9.15 -3.15 4.60
N GLU A 59 -8.00 -2.50 4.68
CA GLU A 59 -6.89 -2.73 3.77
C GLU A 59 -5.59 -2.83 4.56
N VAL A 60 -4.71 -3.74 4.16
CA VAL A 60 -3.35 -3.86 4.68
C VAL A 60 -2.42 -4.03 3.49
N TYR A 61 -1.33 -3.27 3.47
CA TYR A 61 -0.30 -3.31 2.45
C TYR A 61 1.05 -3.52 3.08
N TRP A 62 1.88 -4.26 2.36
CA TRP A 62 3.30 -4.33 2.60
C TRP A 62 4.05 -4.01 1.31
N GLY A 63 4.95 -3.04 1.40
CA GLY A 63 5.82 -2.60 0.31
C GLY A 63 7.29 -2.92 0.63
N TYR A 64 8.00 -3.43 -0.36
CA TYR A 64 9.45 -3.59 -0.33
C TYR A 64 10.09 -2.48 -1.17
N ALA A 65 10.89 -1.64 -0.52
CA ALA A 65 11.66 -0.60 -1.20
C ALA A 65 12.77 -1.23 -2.06
N LEU A 66 12.76 -0.92 -3.35
CA LEU A 66 13.78 -1.38 -4.30
C LEU A 66 15.03 -0.49 -4.31
N ARG A 67 14.96 0.67 -3.64
CA ARG A 67 16.07 1.59 -3.46
C ARG A 67 16.18 1.98 -2.00
N ASN A 68 17.42 2.03 -1.54
CA ASN A 68 17.72 2.48 -0.20
C ASN A 68 17.75 4.02 -0.18
N VAL A 69 16.87 4.62 0.61
CA VAL A 69 16.87 6.05 0.90
C VAL A 69 17.18 6.15 2.38
N THR A 70 18.25 6.85 2.74
CA THR A 70 18.53 7.13 4.15
C THR A 70 17.41 8.01 4.70
N GLY A 71 16.59 7.43 5.57
CA GLY A 71 15.55 8.12 6.34
C GLY A 71 16.13 8.94 7.50
N GLY A 72 15.23 9.53 8.29
CA GLY A 72 15.60 10.25 9.52
C GLY A 72 16.14 9.32 10.61
N GLU A 73 16.39 9.88 11.79
CA GLU A 73 16.89 9.09 12.95
C GLU A 73 15.80 8.22 13.61
N GLU A 74 14.54 8.44 13.28
CA GLU A 74 13.39 7.68 13.78
C GLU A 74 13.07 6.50 12.87
N TYR A 75 12.65 5.38 13.47
CA TYR A 75 12.28 4.15 12.76
C TYR A 75 10.92 3.65 13.25
N ASP A 76 10.01 3.39 12.31
CA ASP A 76 8.69 2.84 12.59
C ASP A 76 8.24 1.77 11.57
N LEU A 77 6.97 1.36 11.65
CA LEU A 77 6.40 0.33 10.79
C LEU A 77 6.27 0.77 9.31
N GLN A 78 6.20 2.08 9.06
CA GLN A 78 6.18 2.64 7.70
C GLN A 78 7.55 2.47 7.03
N ASP A 79 8.65 2.53 7.78
CA ASP A 79 9.99 2.26 7.24
C ASP A 79 10.14 0.79 6.78
N ASP A 80 9.40 -0.12 7.41
CA ASP A 80 9.24 -1.51 6.97
C ASP A 80 8.20 -1.70 5.85
N GLY A 81 7.60 -0.60 5.38
CA GLY A 81 6.67 -0.55 4.26
C GLY A 81 5.26 -1.01 4.57
N VAL A 82 4.85 -1.05 5.85
CA VAL A 82 3.49 -1.46 6.23
C VAL A 82 2.55 -0.27 6.25
N HIS A 83 1.40 -0.41 5.59
CA HIS A 83 0.30 0.56 5.62
C HIS A 83 -1.02 -0.17 5.87
N PHE A 84 -1.95 0.48 6.57
CA PHE A 84 -3.27 -0.07 6.80
C PHE A 84 -4.35 1.01 6.77
N GLU A 85 -5.57 0.60 6.42
CA GLU A 85 -6.77 1.43 6.46
C GLU A 85 -7.92 0.62 7.08
N LEU A 86 -8.75 1.28 7.89
CA LEU A 86 -10.06 0.80 8.31
C LEU A 86 -11.08 1.92 8.11
N SER A 87 -12.17 1.64 7.40
CA SER A 87 -13.28 2.57 7.23
C SER A 87 -14.64 1.90 7.44
N MET A 88 -15.57 2.66 8.04
CA MET A 88 -16.94 2.22 8.30
C MET A 88 -17.94 3.26 7.77
N ARG A 89 -18.99 2.82 7.10
CA ARG A 89 -20.12 3.66 6.67
C ARG A 89 -21.33 3.42 7.58
N TYR A 90 -21.90 4.51 8.07
CA TYR A 90 -23.12 4.55 8.88
C TYR A 90 -24.34 4.84 8.02
#